data_AF-A0A0F8AKI9-F1
#
_entry.id   AF-A0A0F8AKI9-F1
#
_cell.length_a   1.000
_cell.length_b   1.000
_cell.length_c   1.000
_cell.angle_alpha   90.00
_cell.angle_beta   90.00
_cell.angle_gamma   90.00
#
_symmetry.space_group_name_H-M   'P 1'
#
loop_
_entity.id
_entity.type
_entity.pdbx_description
1 polymer ?
#
loop_
_entity_poly.entity_id
_entity_poly.type
_entity_poly.pdbx_seq_one_letter_code
_entity_poly.pdbx_strand_id
1 'polypeptide(L)'
;MEKLDARIRNHDREIEKMCNHHFQGFVDSITELLKVRGEAQKLKSQVTDTNRRLQDDGKDLTGSMEELIQCRVQQRNIATTIDKLTHCLPVLEMYSRLQEQMRAKRYYPALRTLEQLEQTCLPRAGEYRFCSIMAENIPKLRTQIRDTAMTQLRDFLESIRKHSDKIGETAIKQVPDCTRPTCSHRYNQTKSNH
;
A
#
# COMPACT_ATOMS: atom_id res chain seq x y z
N MET A 1 44.58 30.89 -106.12
CA MET A 1 44.69 29.82 -105.09
C MET A 1 45.30 30.36 -103.80
N GLU A 2 46.45 31.04 -103.84
CA GLU A 2 47.14 31.53 -102.62
C GLU A 2 46.30 32.40 -101.66
N LYS A 3 45.42 33.28 -102.16
CA LYS A 3 44.53 34.11 -101.32
C LYS A 3 43.48 33.29 -100.55
N LEU A 4 43.05 32.15 -101.11
CA LEU A 4 42.09 31.25 -100.46
C LEU A 4 42.80 30.45 -99.37
N ASP A 5 44.00 29.93 -99.68
CA ASP A 5 44.84 29.21 -98.71
C ASP A 5 45.24 30.09 -97.52
N ALA A 6 45.48 31.39 -97.76
CA ALA A 6 45.73 32.36 -96.68
C ALA A 6 44.50 32.55 -95.76
N ARG A 7 43.28 32.59 -96.31
CA ARG A 7 42.04 32.71 -95.52
C ARG A 7 41.74 31.44 -94.73
N ILE A 8 41.93 30.26 -95.33
CA ILE A 8 41.75 28.97 -94.65
C ILE A 8 42.70 28.89 -93.46
N ARG A 9 43.99 29.17 -93.65
CA ARG A 9 44.98 29.20 -92.55
C ARG A 9 44.66 30.21 -91.45
N ASN A 10 44.06 31.35 -91.78
CA ASN A 10 43.65 32.33 -90.77
C ASN A 10 42.47 31.82 -89.94
N HIS A 11 41.45 31.24 -90.57
CA HIS A 11 40.32 30.65 -89.85
C HIS A 11 40.72 29.43 -89.01
N ASP A 12 41.61 28.57 -89.51
CA ASP A 12 42.13 27.45 -88.71
C ASP A 12 42.82 27.94 -87.43
N ARG A 13 43.61 29.02 -87.53
CA ARG A 13 44.24 29.66 -86.36
C ARG A 13 43.22 30.28 -85.40
N GLU A 14 42.16 30.89 -85.91
CA GLU A 14 41.08 31.44 -85.09
C GLU A 14 40.30 30.35 -84.35
N ILE A 15 40.01 29.24 -85.04
CA ILE A 15 39.37 28.04 -84.46
C ILE A 15 40.28 27.45 -83.38
N GLU A 16 41.56 27.25 -83.67
CA GLU A 16 42.52 26.72 -82.71
C GLU A 16 42.65 27.61 -81.47
N LYS A 17 42.69 28.94 -81.66
CA LYS A 17 42.73 29.90 -80.54
C LYS A 17 41.46 29.85 -79.70
N MET A 18 40.28 29.77 -80.33
CA MET A 18 39.00 29.66 -79.63
C MET A 18 38.90 28.34 -78.84
N CYS A 19 39.28 27.24 -79.48
CA CYS A 19 39.35 25.93 -78.85
C CYS A 19 40.29 25.95 -77.63
N ASN A 20 41.53 26.41 -77.80
CA ASN A 20 42.52 26.49 -76.72
C ASN A 20 42.04 27.39 -75.56
N HIS A 21 41.28 28.44 -75.84
CA HIS A 21 40.71 29.30 -74.81
C HIS A 21 39.63 28.60 -73.97
N HIS A 22 38.78 27.78 -74.58
CA HIS A 22 37.65 27.12 -73.90
C HIS A 22 37.95 25.72 -73.38
N PHE A 23 38.98 25.03 -73.89
CA PHE A 23 39.33 23.67 -73.48
C PHE A 23 39.61 23.57 -71.98
N GLN A 24 40.33 24.53 -71.41
CA GLN A 24 40.63 24.51 -69.97
C GLN A 24 39.34 24.63 -69.13
N GLY A 25 38.45 25.56 -69.47
CA GLY A 25 37.18 25.71 -68.75
C GLY A 25 36.27 24.48 -68.84
N PHE A 26 36.32 23.75 -69.96
CA PHE A 26 35.63 22.47 -70.10
C PHE A 26 36.22 21.39 -69.19
N VAL A 27 37.55 21.26 -69.14
CA VAL A 27 38.25 20.33 -68.26
C VAL A 27 37.98 20.64 -66.79
N ASP A 28 38.00 21.92 -66.41
CA ASP A 28 37.70 22.36 -65.05
C ASP A 28 36.24 22.01 -64.67
N SER A 29 35.29 22.26 -65.58
CA SER A 29 33.87 21.92 -65.37
C SER A 29 33.63 20.42 -65.19
N ILE A 30 34.31 19.57 -65.96
CA ILE A 30 34.25 18.11 -65.79
C ILE A 30 34.82 17.71 -64.42
N THR A 31 35.95 18.31 -64.03
CA THR A 31 36.61 18.00 -62.76
C THR A 31 35.72 18.36 -61.57
N GLU A 32 35.09 19.53 -61.59
CA GLU A 32 34.13 19.93 -60.57
C GLU A 32 32.89 19.01 -60.55
N LEU A 33 32.36 18.60 -61.70
CA LEU A 33 31.23 17.68 -61.76
C LEU A 33 31.58 16.30 -61.15
N LEU A 34 32.80 15.79 -61.39
CA LEU A 34 33.29 14.55 -60.78
C LEU A 34 33.42 14.68 -59.25
N LYS A 35 33.86 15.85 -58.77
CA LYS A 35 33.96 16.15 -57.34
C LYS A 35 32.58 16.21 -56.68
N VAL A 36 31.64 16.95 -57.26
CA VAL A 36 30.24 17.04 -56.79
C VAL A 36 29.60 15.66 -56.73
N ARG A 37 29.85 14.80 -57.73
CA ARG A 37 29.35 13.41 -57.71
C ARG A 37 29.91 12.62 -56.52
N GLY A 38 31.20 12.75 -56.22
CA GLY A 38 31.83 12.10 -55.08
C GLY A 38 31.28 12.60 -53.74
N GLU A 39 31.08 13.90 -53.60
CA GLU A 39 30.48 14.52 -52.41
C GLU A 39 29.02 14.09 -52.22
N ALA A 40 28.23 14.05 -53.30
CA ALA A 40 26.84 13.58 -53.26
C ALA A 40 26.76 12.11 -52.83
N GLN A 41 27.67 11.26 -53.31
CA GLN A 41 27.72 9.85 -52.91
C GLN A 41 28.09 9.69 -51.43
N LYS A 42 29.04 10.50 -50.93
CA LYS A 42 29.42 10.52 -49.51
C LYS A 42 28.24 10.98 -48.64
N LEU A 43 27.56 12.05 -49.03
CA LEU A 43 26.38 12.56 -48.33
C LEU A 43 25.29 11.49 -48.27
N LYS A 44 25.01 10.81 -49.40
CA LYS A 44 24.03 9.71 -49.46
C LYS A 44 24.37 8.59 -48.47
N SER A 45 25.64 8.19 -48.36
CA SER A 45 26.08 7.19 -47.38
C SER A 45 25.81 7.68 -45.96
N GLN A 46 26.24 8.91 -45.63
CA GLN A 46 26.07 9.47 -44.29
C GLN A 46 24.60 9.61 -43.88
N VAL A 47 23.72 10.01 -44.82
CA VAL A 47 22.28 10.08 -44.58
C VAL A 47 21.71 8.70 -44.32
N THR A 48 22.10 7.69 -45.11
CA THR A 48 21.63 6.31 -44.94
C THR A 48 22.08 5.72 -43.60
N ASP A 49 23.35 5.93 -43.24
CA ASP A 49 23.94 5.45 -41.98
C ASP A 49 23.29 6.12 -40.77
N THR A 50 23.02 7.42 -40.86
CA THR A 50 22.34 8.17 -39.80
C THR A 50 20.89 7.74 -39.66
N ASN A 51 20.17 7.56 -40.77
CA ASN A 51 18.81 7.04 -40.73
C ASN A 51 18.75 5.64 -40.09
N ARG A 52 19.70 4.76 -40.42
CA ARG A 52 19.76 3.43 -39.82
C ARG A 52 19.98 3.50 -38.31
N ARG A 53 20.98 4.27 -37.87
CA ARG A 53 21.25 4.45 -36.43
C ARG A 53 20.05 5.03 -35.69
N LEU A 54 19.40 6.05 -36.25
CA LEU A 54 18.20 6.64 -35.66
C LEU A 54 17.05 5.63 -35.52
N GLN A 55 16.87 4.76 -36.52
CA GLN A 55 15.84 3.72 -36.45
C GLN A 55 16.17 2.64 -35.42
N ASP A 56 17.44 2.26 -35.30
CA ASP A 56 17.89 1.26 -34.32
C ASP A 56 17.76 1.82 -32.89
N ASP A 57 18.27 3.04 -32.63
CA ASP A 57 18.11 3.73 -31.34
C ASP A 57 16.62 3.96 -31.01
N GLY A 58 15.80 4.29 -32.02
CA GLY A 58 14.36 4.47 -31.87
C GLY A 58 13.62 3.20 -31.46
N LYS A 59 14.06 2.02 -31.93
CA LYS A 59 13.50 0.73 -31.50
C LYS A 59 13.85 0.43 -30.04
N ASP A 60 15.11 0.63 -29.66
CA ASP A 60 15.58 0.40 -28.29
C ASP A 60 14.86 1.32 -27.29
N LEU A 61 14.68 2.59 -27.67
CA LEU A 61 13.92 3.56 -26.89
C LEU A 61 12.44 3.14 -26.75
N THR A 62 11.83 2.66 -27.83
CA THR A 62 10.44 2.20 -27.80
C THR A 62 10.28 1.00 -26.85
N GLY A 63 11.19 0.02 -26.91
CA GLY A 63 11.19 -1.12 -25.98
C GLY A 63 11.34 -0.68 -24.53
N SER A 64 12.28 0.23 -24.25
CA SER A 64 12.47 0.80 -22.91
C SER A 64 11.22 1.53 -22.41
N MET A 65 10.49 2.20 -23.30
CA MET A 65 9.25 2.92 -22.96
C MET A 65 8.10 1.96 -22.64
N GLU A 66 7.99 0.85 -23.36
CA GLU A 66 7.02 -0.22 -23.05
C GLU A 66 7.27 -0.84 -21.68
N GLU A 67 8.53 -1.15 -21.36
CA GLU A 67 8.93 -1.64 -20.04
C GLU A 67 8.59 -0.63 -18.93
N LEU A 68 8.84 0.65 -19.16
CA LEU A 68 8.48 1.72 -18.22
C LEU A 68 6.97 1.79 -17.99
N ILE A 69 6.15 1.65 -19.03
CA ILE A 69 4.69 1.62 -18.91
C ILE A 69 4.26 0.43 -18.04
N GLN A 70 4.81 -0.76 -18.29
CA GLN A 70 4.53 -1.95 -17.47
C GLN A 70 4.91 -1.74 -16.01
N CYS A 71 6.09 -1.18 -15.77
CA CYS A 71 6.56 -0.86 -14.42
C CYS A 71 5.63 0.15 -13.71
N ARG A 72 5.15 1.17 -14.41
CA ARG A 72 4.18 2.15 -13.85
C ARG A 72 2.84 1.51 -13.51
N VAL A 73 2.34 0.59 -14.34
CA VAL A 73 1.12 -0.16 -14.03
C VAL A 73 1.31 -1.00 -12.77
N GLN A 74 2.43 -1.71 -12.66
CA GLN A 74 2.77 -2.48 -11.46
C GLN A 74 2.86 -1.58 -10.22
N GLN A 75 3.56 -0.45 -10.32
CA GLN A 75 3.69 0.52 -9.23
C GLN A 75 2.32 1.05 -8.80
N ARG A 76 1.43 1.36 -9.74
CA ARG A 76 0.05 1.79 -9.44
C ARG A 76 -0.74 0.68 -8.74
N ASN A 77 -0.62 -0.56 -9.19
CA ASN A 77 -1.29 -1.70 -8.57
C ASN A 77 -0.78 -1.93 -7.14
N ILE A 78 0.53 -1.83 -6.92
CA ILE A 78 1.16 -1.92 -5.60
C ILE A 78 0.65 -0.80 -4.70
N ALA A 79 0.69 0.45 -5.15
CA ALA A 79 0.21 1.59 -4.37
C ALA A 79 -1.28 1.46 -3.99
N THR A 80 -2.11 1.02 -4.95
CA THR A 80 -3.54 0.76 -4.69
C THR A 80 -3.73 -0.35 -3.68
N THR A 81 -2.93 -1.42 -3.76
CA THR A 81 -2.98 -2.54 -2.80
C THR A 81 -2.56 -2.08 -1.40
N ILE A 82 -1.49 -1.28 -1.29
CA ILE A 82 -1.04 -0.70 -0.02
C ILE A 82 -2.14 0.16 0.59
N ASP A 83 -2.75 1.04 -0.20
CA ASP A 83 -3.84 1.89 0.27
C ASP A 83 -5.02 1.05 0.80
N LYS A 84 -5.45 0.05 0.03
CA LYS A 84 -6.54 -0.85 0.42
C LYS A 84 -6.21 -1.66 1.67
N LEU A 85 -4.98 -2.15 1.82
CA LEU A 85 -4.54 -2.86 3.04
C LEU A 85 -4.47 -1.91 4.25
N THR A 86 -4.00 -0.68 4.05
CA THR A 86 -3.91 0.35 5.10
C THR A 86 -5.29 0.70 5.64
N HIS A 87 -6.33 0.71 4.80
CA HIS A 87 -7.71 0.91 5.23
C HIS A 87 -8.24 -0.27 6.06
N CYS A 88 -7.85 -1.51 5.74
CA CYS A 88 -8.29 -2.71 6.45
C CYS A 88 -7.58 -2.93 7.80
N LEU A 89 -6.34 -2.47 7.93
CA LEU A 89 -5.45 -2.78 9.07
C LEU A 89 -6.04 -2.37 10.44
N PRO A 90 -6.61 -1.15 10.62
CA PRO A 90 -7.23 -0.78 11.90
C PRO A 90 -8.41 -1.66 12.31
N VAL A 91 -9.17 -2.19 11.35
CA VAL A 91 -10.31 -3.08 11.61
C VAL A 91 -9.79 -4.41 12.16
N LEU A 92 -8.77 -4.98 11.51
CA LEU A 92 -8.16 -6.25 11.89
C LEU A 92 -7.43 -6.15 13.24
N GLU A 93 -6.68 -5.08 13.47
CA GLU A 93 -6.01 -4.84 14.75
C GLU A 93 -7.01 -4.73 15.90
N MET A 94 -8.10 -3.98 15.71
CA MET A 94 -9.09 -3.80 16.77
C MET A 94 -9.88 -5.08 17.04
N TYR A 95 -10.15 -5.89 16.01
CA TYR A 95 -10.71 -7.22 16.17
C TYR A 95 -9.74 -8.17 16.90
N SER A 96 -8.44 -8.13 16.58
CA SER A 96 -7.41 -8.89 17.30
C SER A 96 -7.38 -8.52 18.78
N ARG A 97 -7.39 -7.21 19.08
CA ARG A 97 -7.44 -6.69 20.45
C ARG A 97 -8.68 -7.14 21.21
N LEU A 98 -9.83 -7.19 20.56
CA LEU A 98 -11.06 -7.73 21.14
C LEU A 98 -10.89 -9.20 21.54
N GLN A 99 -10.34 -10.03 20.64
CA GLN A 99 -10.09 -11.44 20.91
C GLN A 99 -9.15 -11.65 22.10
N GLU A 100 -8.09 -10.85 22.22
CA GLU A 100 -7.19 -10.86 23.37
C GLU A 100 -7.90 -10.47 24.67
N GLN A 101 -8.73 -9.41 24.66
CA GLN A 101 -9.50 -8.99 25.83
C GLN A 101 -10.49 -10.06 26.29
N MET A 102 -11.11 -10.79 25.34
CA MET A 102 -11.98 -11.92 25.64
C MET A 102 -11.20 -13.09 26.27
N ARG A 103 -10.02 -13.42 25.74
CA ARG A 103 -9.13 -14.47 26.31
C ARG A 103 -8.66 -14.12 27.73
N ALA A 104 -8.37 -12.85 27.97
CA ALA A 104 -7.98 -12.34 29.28
C ALA A 104 -9.16 -12.19 30.27
N LYS A 105 -10.39 -12.60 29.90
CA LYS A 105 -11.63 -12.46 30.68
C LYS A 105 -11.93 -11.00 31.09
N ARG A 106 -11.41 -10.03 30.34
CA ARG A 106 -11.68 -8.59 30.54
C ARG A 106 -12.93 -8.19 29.77
N TYR A 107 -14.09 -8.61 30.26
CA TYR A 107 -15.36 -8.48 29.55
C TYR A 107 -15.81 -7.03 29.30
N TYR A 108 -15.60 -6.14 30.28
CA TYR A 108 -15.97 -4.73 30.11
C TYR A 108 -15.13 -4.02 29.04
N PRO A 109 -13.78 -4.08 29.05
CA PRO A 109 -12.97 -3.58 27.93
C PRO A 109 -13.32 -4.22 26.59
N ALA A 110 -13.62 -5.52 26.56
CA ALA A 110 -14.03 -6.22 25.34
C ALA A 110 -15.31 -5.62 24.75
N LEU A 111 -16.34 -5.38 25.56
CA LEU A 111 -17.59 -4.75 25.11
C LEU A 111 -17.37 -3.34 24.56
N ARG A 112 -16.49 -2.55 25.20
CA ARG A 112 -16.13 -1.21 24.71
C ARG A 112 -15.41 -1.25 23.38
N THR A 113 -14.44 -2.15 23.22
CA THR A 113 -13.74 -2.35 21.94
C THR A 113 -14.70 -2.81 20.84
N LEU A 114 -15.64 -3.70 21.17
CA LEU A 114 -16.65 -4.21 20.24
C LEU A 114 -17.61 -3.10 19.77
N GLU A 115 -18.02 -2.21 20.66
CA GLU A 115 -18.81 -1.02 20.34
C GLU A 115 -18.05 -0.06 19.41
N GLN A 116 -16.77 0.19 19.70
CA GLN A 116 -15.92 1.02 18.85
C GLN A 116 -15.73 0.42 17.44
N LEU A 117 -15.64 -0.91 17.35
CA LEU A 117 -15.53 -1.64 16.08
C LEU A 117 -16.77 -1.44 15.21
N GLU A 118 -17.96 -1.52 15.80
CA GLU A 118 -19.24 -1.33 15.13
C GLU A 118 -19.45 0.11 14.66
N GLN A 119 -19.21 1.09 15.55
CA GLN A 119 -19.58 2.48 15.29
C GLN A 119 -18.54 3.23 14.45
N THR A 120 -17.25 2.90 14.56
CA THR A 120 -16.17 3.71 13.95
C THR A 120 -15.47 3.01 12.80
N CYS A 121 -15.13 1.73 12.95
CA CYS A 121 -14.22 1.06 12.03
C CYS A 121 -14.95 0.34 10.88
N LEU A 122 -16.06 -0.35 11.15
CA LEU A 122 -16.82 -1.03 10.10
C LEU A 122 -17.45 -0.09 9.05
N PRO A 123 -18.02 1.08 9.41
CA PRO A 123 -18.57 2.01 8.41
C PRO A 123 -17.51 2.55 7.45
N ARG A 124 -16.27 2.68 7.92
CA ARG A 124 -15.13 3.17 7.11
C ARG A 124 -14.58 2.12 6.15
N ALA A 125 -14.76 0.83 6.44
CA ALA A 125 -14.27 -0.29 5.65
C ALA A 125 -15.40 -1.12 5.00
N GLY A 126 -16.63 -0.57 4.96
CA GLY A 126 -17.85 -1.30 4.60
C GLY A 126 -17.88 -1.90 3.18
N GLU A 127 -16.98 -1.50 2.29
CA GLU A 127 -16.85 -2.07 0.94
C GLU A 127 -16.35 -3.52 0.95
N TYR A 128 -15.70 -3.97 2.02
CA TYR A 128 -15.09 -5.29 2.07
C TYR A 128 -16.00 -6.35 2.68
N ARG A 129 -16.10 -7.49 2.01
CA ARG A 129 -16.92 -8.64 2.44
C ARG A 129 -16.59 -9.13 3.86
N PHE A 130 -15.34 -9.04 4.30
CA PHE A 130 -14.98 -9.44 5.67
C PHE A 130 -15.59 -8.51 6.73
N CYS A 131 -15.82 -7.23 6.42
CA CYS A 131 -16.47 -6.28 7.31
C CYS A 131 -17.94 -6.65 7.53
N SER A 132 -18.65 -7.10 6.48
CA SER A 132 -20.02 -7.60 6.59
C SER A 132 -20.10 -8.84 7.50
N ILE A 133 -19.19 -9.80 7.31
CA ILE A 133 -19.10 -11.00 8.15
C ILE A 133 -18.82 -10.61 9.61
N MET A 134 -17.93 -9.64 9.85
CA MET A 134 -17.66 -9.15 11.20
C MET A 134 -18.93 -8.54 11.82
N ALA A 135 -19.63 -7.66 11.10
CA ALA A 135 -20.86 -7.03 11.56
C ALA A 135 -21.93 -8.06 11.98
N GLU A 136 -22.13 -9.10 11.18
CA GLU A 136 -23.07 -10.19 11.47
C GLU A 136 -22.70 -10.98 12.73
N ASN A 137 -21.41 -11.05 13.08
CA ASN A 137 -20.92 -11.76 14.25
C ASN A 137 -20.92 -10.91 15.54
N ILE A 138 -21.00 -9.58 15.44
CA ILE A 138 -21.01 -8.68 16.61
C ILE A 138 -22.13 -9.02 17.62
N PRO A 139 -23.41 -9.23 17.22
CA PRO A 139 -24.47 -9.58 18.16
C PRO A 139 -24.23 -10.91 18.89
N LYS A 140 -23.62 -11.88 18.19
CA LYS A 140 -23.27 -13.19 18.75
C LYS A 140 -22.17 -13.04 19.81
N LEU A 141 -21.13 -12.23 19.52
CA LEU A 141 -20.05 -11.93 20.47
C LEU A 141 -20.57 -11.19 21.71
N ARG A 142 -21.48 -10.22 21.55
CA ARG A 142 -22.14 -9.55 22.69
C ARG A 142 -22.85 -10.54 23.60
N THR A 143 -23.62 -11.44 23.00
CA THR A 143 -24.38 -12.47 23.72
C THR A 143 -23.43 -13.42 24.46
N GLN A 144 -22.38 -13.89 23.78
CA GLN A 144 -21.36 -14.76 24.37
C GLN A 144 -20.65 -14.12 25.56
N ILE A 145 -20.25 -12.84 25.45
CA ILE A 145 -19.61 -12.11 26.55
C ILE A 145 -20.56 -12.01 27.74
N ARG A 146 -21.82 -11.64 27.50
CA ARG A 146 -22.85 -11.53 28.55
C ARG A 146 -23.04 -12.86 29.27
N ASP A 147 -23.25 -13.94 28.54
CA ASP A 147 -23.58 -15.24 29.12
C ASP A 147 -22.37 -15.80 29.90
N THR A 148 -21.15 -15.62 29.39
CA THR A 148 -19.92 -16.01 30.09
C THR A 148 -19.71 -15.20 31.37
N ALA A 149 -19.89 -13.88 31.32
CA ALA A 149 -19.77 -13.01 32.49
C ALA A 149 -20.82 -13.34 33.56
N MET A 150 -22.07 -13.61 33.14
CA MET A 150 -23.16 -13.99 34.05
C MET A 150 -22.91 -15.35 34.71
N THR A 151 -22.32 -16.30 33.97
CA THR A 151 -21.96 -17.62 34.49
C THR A 151 -20.85 -17.49 35.55
N GLN A 152 -19.80 -16.72 35.27
CA GLN A 152 -18.74 -16.46 36.25
C GLN A 152 -19.24 -15.74 37.50
N LEU A 153 -20.19 -14.83 37.35
CA LEU A 153 -20.83 -14.18 38.50
C LEU A 153 -21.64 -15.17 39.33
N ARG A 154 -22.43 -16.05 38.70
CA ARG A 154 -23.16 -17.12 39.41
C ARG A 154 -22.22 -18.04 40.16
N ASP A 155 -21.14 -18.49 39.52
CA ASP A 155 -20.14 -19.36 40.14
C ASP A 155 -19.44 -18.67 41.33
N PHE A 156 -19.15 -17.37 41.20
CA PHE A 156 -18.58 -16.57 42.28
C PHE A 156 -19.53 -16.45 43.48
N LEU A 157 -20.81 -16.13 43.25
CA LEU A 157 -21.82 -16.05 44.31
C LEU A 157 -22.05 -17.40 44.99
N GLU A 158 -22.08 -18.49 44.23
CA GLU A 158 -22.19 -19.85 44.76
C GLU A 158 -20.97 -20.23 45.61
N SER A 159 -19.77 -19.84 45.18
CA SER A 159 -18.54 -20.02 45.96
C SER A 159 -18.59 -19.24 47.27
N ILE A 160 -19.00 -17.97 47.25
CA ILE A 160 -19.18 -17.18 48.47
C ILE A 160 -20.17 -17.85 49.41
N ARG A 161 -21.33 -18.30 48.91
CA ARG A 161 -22.35 -18.96 49.72
C ARG A 161 -21.78 -20.15 50.49
N LYS A 162 -21.03 -21.03 49.80
CA LYS A 162 -20.37 -22.20 50.43
C LYS A 162 -19.33 -21.85 51.49
N HIS A 163 -18.61 -20.75 51.33
CA HIS A 163 -17.59 -20.32 52.30
C HIS A 163 -18.17 -19.48 53.44
N SER A 164 -19.26 -18.75 53.18
CA SER A 164 -19.95 -17.92 54.15
C SER A 164 -20.56 -18.75 55.27
N ASP A 165 -21.06 -19.96 55.00
CA ASP A 165 -21.60 -20.86 56.03
C ASP A 165 -20.51 -21.24 57.07
N LYS A 166 -19.29 -21.53 56.60
CA LYS A 166 -18.14 -21.86 57.47
C LYS A 166 -17.63 -20.65 58.25
N ILE A 167 -17.57 -19.49 57.60
CA ILE A 167 -17.18 -18.23 58.26
C ILE A 167 -18.23 -17.86 59.32
N GLY A 168 -19.52 -18.00 59.00
CA GLY A 168 -20.63 -17.78 59.92
C GLY A 168 -20.58 -18.72 61.13
N GLU A 169 -20.34 -20.00 60.93
CA GLU A 169 -20.18 -20.97 62.02
C GLU A 169 -19.00 -20.61 62.94
N THR A 170 -17.87 -20.19 62.37
CA THR A 170 -16.68 -19.79 63.14
C THR A 170 -16.91 -18.47 63.88
N ALA A 171 -17.59 -17.51 63.25
CA ALA A 171 -17.97 -16.25 63.88
C ALA A 171 -18.93 -16.47 65.05
N ILE A 172 -19.94 -17.35 64.90
CA ILE A 172 -20.87 -17.70 65.98
C ILE A 172 -20.15 -18.41 67.14
N LYS A 173 -19.20 -19.31 66.84
CA LYS A 173 -18.37 -19.97 67.87
C LYS A 173 -17.43 -19.01 68.61
N GLN A 174 -17.04 -17.91 67.97
CA GLN A 174 -16.20 -16.86 68.59
C GLN A 174 -17.01 -15.80 69.34
N VAL A 175 -18.34 -15.77 69.23
CA VAL A 175 -19.19 -14.99 70.13
C VAL A 175 -19.28 -15.74 71.46
N PRO A 176 -18.64 -15.26 72.55
CA PRO A 176 -18.80 -15.89 73.85
C PRO A 176 -20.20 -15.54 74.34
N ASP A 177 -21.10 -16.53 74.29
CA ASP A 177 -22.22 -16.78 75.20
C ASP A 177 -22.74 -15.55 75.98
N CYS A 178 -23.14 -14.48 75.27
CA CYS A 178 -23.78 -13.30 75.85
C CYS A 178 -25.32 -13.45 75.76
N THR A 179 -25.80 -14.69 75.94
CA THR A 179 -27.21 -15.06 76.01
C THR A 179 -27.48 -15.95 77.22
N ARG A 180 -26.91 -15.61 78.39
CA ARG A 180 -27.42 -16.09 79.68
C ARG A 180 -28.33 -15.02 80.30
N PRO A 181 -29.62 -15.33 80.60
CA PRO A 181 -30.52 -14.39 81.23
C PRO A 181 -30.11 -14.22 82.70
N THR A 182 -29.62 -13.03 83.08
CA THR A 182 -29.45 -12.66 84.49
C THR A 182 -30.17 -11.34 84.76
N CYS A 183 -31.41 -11.42 85.22
CA CYS A 183 -31.93 -10.66 86.38
C CYS A 183 -33.45 -10.82 86.50
N SER A 184 -33.88 -11.94 87.07
CA SER A 184 -35.16 -12.05 87.75
C SER A 184 -34.94 -12.81 89.06
N HIS A 185 -34.48 -12.09 90.08
CA HIS A 185 -34.79 -12.33 91.50
C HIS A 185 -33.97 -11.40 92.39
N ARG A 186 -34.60 -10.31 92.85
CA ARG A 186 -34.16 -9.63 94.07
C ARG A 186 -35.43 -9.17 94.79
N TYR A 187 -36.00 -10.00 95.65
CA TYR A 187 -36.80 -9.62 96.82
C TYR A 187 -37.21 -10.90 97.58
N ASN A 188 -36.43 -11.28 98.60
CA ASN A 188 -36.90 -11.57 99.96
C ASN A 188 -35.83 -12.27 100.81
N GLN A 189 -35.61 -11.68 101.99
CA GLN A 189 -35.05 -12.25 103.23
C GLN A 189 -33.57 -12.70 103.16
N THR A 190 -32.66 -12.06 103.88
CA THR A 190 -32.53 -12.26 105.33
C THR A 190 -32.16 -10.97 106.09
N LYS A 191 -32.95 -10.69 107.13
CA LYS A 191 -32.51 -9.97 108.34
C LYS A 191 -31.56 -10.89 109.14
N SER A 192 -30.76 -10.26 110.00
CA SER A 192 -30.37 -10.68 111.37
C SER A 192 -28.89 -10.99 111.61
N ASN A 193 -28.33 -10.17 112.53
CA ASN A 193 -27.28 -10.45 113.52
C ASN A 193 -25.85 -10.55 112.95
N HIS A 194 -24.87 -9.75 113.35
CA HIS A 194 -24.55 -9.15 114.64
C HIS A 194 -23.72 -7.88 114.42
#